data_AF-A0AAD3ZI77-F1
#
_entry.id   AF-A0AAD3ZI77-F1
#
_cell.length_a   1.000
_cell.length_b   1.000
_cell.length_c   1.000
_cell.angle_alpha   90.00
_cell.angle_beta   90.00
_cell.angle_gamma   90.00
#
_symmetry.space_group_name_H-M   'P 1'
#
loop_
_entity.id
_entity.type
_entity.pdbx_description
1 polymer ?
#
loop_
_entity_poly.entity_id
_entity_poly.type
_entity_poly.pdbx_seq_one_letter_code
_entity_poly.pdbx_strand_id
1 'polypeptide(L)'
;MVRGNSWIGAIVRFIVSAIVLMVMGLVLPGFRLFGFVNALIAALVIAALGWAIEAILGERVSPQSRGLIGFIVAAIVIYVAQFLVPGMSVTILGALLASLVVGIIDAFVPTVIR
;
A
#
# COMPACT_ATOMS: atom_id res chain seq x y z
N MET A 1 -2.42 24.93 -10.86
CA MET A 1 -2.01 24.16 -12.05
C MET A 1 -0.54 23.80 -11.90
N VAL A 2 -0.20 22.60 -11.41
CA VAL A 2 1.16 22.07 -11.50
C VAL A 2 1.14 20.99 -12.57
N ARG A 3 1.43 21.39 -13.80
CA ARG A 3 1.79 20.51 -14.91
C ARG A 3 3.32 20.42 -14.90
N GLY A 4 3.87 19.29 -14.45
CA GLY A 4 5.31 19.03 -14.41
C GLY A 4 5.61 17.56 -14.08
N ASN A 5 5.80 16.76 -15.14
CA ASN A 5 6.20 15.35 -15.22
C ASN A 5 5.38 14.30 -14.46
N SER A 6 4.29 13.84 -15.11
CA SER A 6 3.45 12.69 -14.74
C SER A 6 4.22 11.42 -14.34
N TRP A 7 5.42 11.24 -14.90
CA TRP A 7 6.27 10.07 -14.66
C TRP A 7 7.21 10.22 -13.46
N ILE A 8 7.74 11.42 -13.22
CA ILE A 8 8.59 11.68 -12.04
C ILE A 8 7.75 11.59 -10.77
N GLY A 9 6.54 12.14 -10.76
CA GLY A 9 5.64 12.03 -9.61
C GLY A 9 5.31 10.58 -9.25
N ALA A 10 5.08 9.72 -10.25
CA ALA A 10 4.83 8.29 -10.04
C ALA A 10 6.06 7.57 -9.45
N ILE A 11 7.25 7.83 -10.00
CA ILE A 11 8.51 7.24 -9.51
C ILE A 11 8.79 7.68 -8.07
N VAL A 12 8.64 8.97 -7.75
CA VAL A 12 8.85 9.49 -6.39
C VAL A 12 7.89 8.83 -5.41
N ARG A 13 6.61 8.72 -5.75
CA ARG A 13 5.62 8.04 -4.89
C ARG A 13 5.96 6.58 -4.68
N PHE A 14 6.35 5.88 -5.73
CA PHE A 14 6.75 4.49 -5.64
C PHE A 14 7.94 4.29 -4.69
N ILE A 15 8.96 5.15 -4.79
CA ILE A 15 10.10 5.15 -3.88
C ILE A 15 9.67 5.47 -2.44
N VAL A 16 8.80 6.48 -2.25
CA VAL A 16 8.26 6.84 -0.94
C VAL A 16 7.51 5.66 -0.31
N SER A 17 6.64 4.97 -1.07
CA SER A 17 5.93 3.77 -0.61
C SER A 17 6.89 2.66 -0.20
N ALA A 18 7.96 2.41 -0.96
CA ALA A 18 8.98 1.42 -0.60
C ALA A 18 9.71 1.79 0.71
N ILE A 19 10.07 3.06 0.89
CA ILE A 19 10.68 3.55 2.14
C ILE A 19 9.73 3.38 3.31
N VAL A 20 8.45 3.73 3.12
CA VAL A 20 7.40 3.58 4.12
C VAL A 20 7.28 2.12 4.56
N LEU A 21 7.20 1.17 3.61
CA LEU A 21 7.12 -0.26 3.93
C LEU A 21 8.37 -0.75 4.69
N MET A 22 9.54 -0.22 4.35
CA MET A 22 10.78 -0.53 5.06
C MET A 22 10.73 -0.03 6.52
N VAL A 23 10.25 1.21 6.74
CA VAL A 23 10.06 1.78 8.08
C VAL A 23 9.01 0.99 8.87
N MET A 24 7.93 0.57 8.22
CA MET A 24 6.89 -0.27 8.83
C MET A 24 7.46 -1.60 9.35
N GLY A 25 8.41 -2.20 8.64
CA GLY A 25 9.12 -3.39 9.11
C GLY A 25 9.98 -3.21 10.36
N LEU A 26 10.22 -1.97 10.77
CA LEU A 26 10.94 -1.63 12.00
C LEU A 26 9.97 -1.25 13.14
N VAL A 27 8.84 -0.63 12.80
CA VAL A 27 7.92 -0.01 13.78
C VAL A 27 6.73 -0.91 14.10
N LEU A 28 6.22 -1.66 13.13
CA LEU A 28 4.97 -2.41 13.28
C LEU A 28 5.23 -3.83 13.81
N PRO A 29 4.68 -4.20 14.98
CA PRO A 29 4.81 -5.55 15.47
C PRO A 29 4.14 -6.54 14.52
N GLY A 30 4.84 -7.63 14.22
CA GLY A 30 4.34 -8.65 13.30
C GLY A 30 4.41 -8.29 11.82
N PHE A 31 5.06 -7.19 11.43
CA PHE A 31 5.42 -6.89 10.05
C PHE A 31 6.94 -6.96 9.90
N ARG A 32 7.44 -7.86 9.03
CA ARG A 32 8.87 -7.98 8.73
C ARG A 32 9.07 -7.92 7.23
N LEU A 33 10.04 -7.12 6.82
CA LEU A 33 10.41 -6.91 5.43
C LEU A 33 11.90 -6.60 5.37
N PHE A 34 12.69 -7.53 4.83
CA PHE A 34 14.15 -7.42 4.88
C PHE A 34 14.72 -6.77 3.62
N GLY A 35 15.35 -5.61 3.78
CA GLY A 35 16.12 -4.94 2.73
C GLY A 35 15.30 -4.09 1.76
N PHE A 36 15.96 -3.10 1.17
CA PHE A 36 15.34 -2.11 0.28
C PHE A 36 14.75 -2.73 -0.99
N VAL A 37 15.44 -3.72 -1.58
CA VAL A 37 14.98 -4.39 -2.81
C VAL A 37 13.65 -5.11 -2.58
N ASN A 38 13.52 -5.86 -1.47
CA ASN A 38 12.27 -6.53 -1.15
C ASN A 38 11.16 -5.52 -0.83
N ALA A 39 11.50 -4.35 -0.28
CA ALA A 39 10.53 -3.28 -0.09
C ALA A 39 10.04 -2.65 -1.40
N LEU A 40 10.91 -2.54 -2.40
CA LEU A 40 10.54 -2.11 -3.75
C LEU A 40 9.60 -3.13 -4.42
N ILE A 41 9.92 -4.42 -4.30
CA ILE A 41 9.08 -5.51 -4.80
C ILE A 41 7.74 -5.52 -4.08
N ALA A 42 7.73 -5.34 -2.75
CA ALA A 42 6.50 -5.25 -1.95
C ALA A 42 5.62 -4.08 -2.41
N ALA A 43 6.20 -2.89 -2.59
CA ALA A 43 5.45 -1.73 -3.08
C ALA A 43 4.81 -2.02 -4.45
N LEU A 44 5.54 -2.69 -5.34
CA LEU A 44 5.03 -3.06 -6.67
C LEU A 44 3.87 -4.06 -6.57
N VAL A 45 4.04 -5.12 -5.77
CA VAL A 45 3.02 -6.15 -5.57
C VAL A 45 1.78 -5.56 -4.92
N ILE A 46 1.92 -4.75 -3.87
CA ILE A 46 0.80 -4.12 -3.17
C ILE A 46 0.04 -3.17 -4.13
N ALA A 47 0.75 -2.38 -4.92
CA ALA A 47 0.13 -1.50 -5.91
C ALA A 47 -0.63 -2.31 -6.99
N ALA A 48 -0.04 -3.40 -7.49
CA ALA A 48 -0.69 -4.25 -8.49
C ALA A 48 -1.93 -4.96 -7.94
N LEU A 49 -1.85 -5.51 -6.72
CA LEU A 49 -2.97 -6.15 -6.04
C LEU A 49 -4.09 -5.15 -5.71
N GLY A 50 -3.72 -3.96 -5.22
CA GLY A 50 -4.68 -2.88 -4.94
C GLY A 50 -5.45 -2.47 -6.19
N TRP A 51 -4.74 -2.26 -7.31
CA TRP A 51 -5.37 -1.97 -8.59
C TRP A 51 -6.29 -3.09 -9.08
N ALA A 52 -5.86 -4.36 -8.94
CA ALA A 52 -6.67 -5.51 -9.33
C ALA A 52 -7.98 -5.60 -8.52
N ILE A 53 -7.92 -5.38 -7.20
CA ILE A 53 -9.12 -5.39 -6.35
C ILE A 53 -10.03 -4.21 -6.67
N GLU A 54 -9.47 -3.02 -6.89
CA GLU A 54 -10.24 -1.82 -7.26
C GLU A 54 -10.99 -2.02 -8.58
N ALA A 55 -10.35 -2.65 -9.57
CA ALA A 55 -10.99 -3.00 -10.83
C ALA A 55 -12.20 -3.94 -10.66
N ILE A 56 -12.19 -4.80 -9.65
CA ILE A 56 -13.29 -5.72 -9.35
C ILE A 56 -14.40 -5.03 -8.53
N LEU A 57 -14.03 -4.29 -7.49
CA LEU A 57 -14.99 -3.59 -6.62
C LEU A 57 -15.72 -2.45 -7.36
N GLY A 58 -15.02 -1.75 -8.23
CA GLY A 58 -15.56 -0.64 -9.02
C GLY A 58 -16.22 0.46 -8.18
N GLU A 59 -17.11 1.23 -8.82
CA GLU A 59 -17.85 2.33 -8.18
C GLU A 59 -18.95 1.86 -7.21
N ARG A 60 -19.06 0.56 -6.94
CA ARG A 60 -20.14 -0.01 -6.10
C ARG A 60 -20.02 0.35 -4.62
N VAL A 61 -18.91 0.97 -4.23
CA VAL A 61 -18.64 1.37 -2.84
C VAL A 61 -19.14 2.79 -2.58
N SER A 62 -20.18 2.90 -1.75
CA SER A 62 -20.77 4.19 -1.36
C SER A 62 -19.75 5.10 -0.65
N PRO A 63 -19.81 6.43 -0.83
CA PRO A 63 -18.88 7.37 -0.20
C PRO A 63 -18.70 7.19 1.30
N GLN A 64 -19.80 6.91 2.00
CA GLN A 64 -19.83 6.71 3.44
C GLN A 64 -19.09 5.44 3.89
N SER A 65 -19.00 4.41 3.04
CA SER A 65 -18.37 3.12 3.39
C SER A 65 -16.93 2.98 2.86
N ARG A 66 -16.46 3.91 2.02
CA ARG A 66 -15.13 3.85 1.39
C ARG A 66 -13.97 3.76 2.39
N GLY A 67 -14.06 4.41 3.55
CA GLY A 67 -12.99 4.38 4.56
C GLY A 67 -12.75 2.98 5.14
N LEU A 68 -13.80 2.35 5.68
CA LEU A 68 -13.70 1.02 6.29
C LEU A 68 -13.43 -0.08 5.26
N ILE A 69 -14.08 -0.03 4.10
CA ILE A 69 -13.87 -1.00 3.02
C ILE A 69 -12.44 -0.90 2.50
N GLY A 70 -11.94 0.32 2.25
CA GLY A 70 -10.55 0.54 1.84
C GLY A 70 -9.55 0.04 2.87
N PHE A 71 -9.81 0.27 4.16
CA PHE A 71 -8.97 -0.25 5.25
C PHE A 71 -8.88 -1.78 5.27
N ILE A 72 -10.03 -2.48 5.15
CA ILE A 72 -10.06 -3.95 5.13
C ILE A 72 -9.38 -4.48 3.85
N VAL A 73 -9.68 -3.87 2.70
CA VAL A 73 -9.06 -4.24 1.42
C VAL A 73 -7.55 -4.09 1.50
N ALA A 74 -7.04 -2.97 2.00
CA ALA A 74 -5.61 -2.74 2.16
C ALA A 74 -4.97 -3.78 3.10
N ALA A 75 -5.63 -4.14 4.20
CA ALA A 75 -5.14 -5.18 5.11
C ALA A 75 -5.02 -6.54 4.40
N ILE A 76 -6.04 -6.91 3.62
CA ILE A 76 -6.04 -8.15 2.83
C ILE A 76 -4.92 -8.11 1.79
N VAL A 77 -4.76 -7.01 1.05
CA VAL A 77 -3.70 -6.84 0.05
C VAL A 77 -2.32 -7.02 0.67
N ILE A 78 -2.06 -6.35 1.79
CA ILE A 78 -0.77 -6.41 2.50
C ILE A 78 -0.52 -7.83 3.01
N TYR A 79 -1.54 -8.48 3.58
CA TYR A 79 -1.42 -9.84 4.06
C TYR A 79 -1.16 -10.82 2.91
N VAL A 80 -1.81 -10.65 1.76
CA VAL A 80 -1.60 -11.52 0.58
C VAL A 80 -0.25 -11.26 -0.08
N ALA A 81 0.24 -10.02 -0.08
CA ALA A 81 1.52 -9.65 -0.67
C ALA A 81 2.69 -10.46 -0.09
N GLN A 82 2.62 -10.88 1.18
CA GLN A 82 3.67 -11.69 1.80
C GLN A 82 3.94 -13.02 1.07
N PHE A 83 2.96 -13.58 0.37
CA PHE A 83 3.12 -14.83 -0.38
C PHE A 83 3.80 -14.62 -1.74
N LEU A 84 3.84 -13.38 -2.23
CA LEU A 84 4.43 -13.01 -3.51
C LEU A 84 5.80 -12.35 -3.35
N VAL A 85 6.09 -11.81 -2.16
CA VAL A 85 7.31 -11.04 -1.88
C VAL A 85 8.27 -11.87 -1.02
N PRO A 86 9.44 -12.28 -1.55
CA PRO A 86 10.45 -12.96 -0.77
C PRO A 86 10.92 -12.13 0.43
N GLY A 87 11.08 -12.77 1.59
CA GLY A 87 11.57 -12.09 2.80
C GLY A 87 10.56 -11.14 3.46
N MET A 88 9.29 -11.17 3.03
CA MET A 88 8.19 -10.50 3.70
C MET A 88 7.44 -11.49 4.60
N SER A 89 7.17 -11.13 5.85
CA SER A 89 6.28 -11.90 6.72
C SER A 89 5.38 -10.96 7.50
N VAL A 90 4.07 -11.15 7.43
CA VAL A 90 3.10 -10.25 8.03
C VAL A 90 2.02 -11.04 8.76
N THR A 91 1.84 -10.78 10.07
CA THR A 91 0.73 -11.34 10.84
C THR A 91 -0.57 -10.59 10.50
N ILE A 92 -1.72 -11.17 10.85
CA ILE A 92 -3.02 -10.50 10.67
C ILE A 92 -3.03 -9.12 11.37
N LEU A 93 -2.52 -9.05 12.61
CA LEU A 93 -2.40 -7.79 13.33
C LEU A 93 -1.42 -6.82 12.64
N GLY A 94 -0.29 -7.32 12.16
CA GLY A 94 0.67 -6.52 11.40
C GLY A 94 0.06 -5.93 10.13
N ALA A 95 -0.77 -6.69 9.42
CA ALA A 95 -1.47 -6.24 8.22
C ALA A 95 -2.52 -5.17 8.52
N LEU A 96 -3.28 -5.31 9.62
CA LEU A 96 -4.24 -4.30 10.07
C LEU A 96 -3.57 -2.99 10.50
N LEU A 97 -2.46 -3.08 11.22
CA LEU A 97 -1.68 -1.90 11.58
C LEU A 97 -1.06 -1.26 10.33
N ALA A 98 -0.58 -2.09 9.40
CA ALA A 98 0.01 -1.63 8.17
C ALA A 98 -1.00 -0.91 7.27
N SER A 99 -2.22 -1.44 7.13
CA SER A 99 -3.27 -0.78 6.35
C SER A 99 -3.73 0.54 6.96
N LEU A 100 -3.66 0.69 8.29
CA LEU A 100 -3.90 1.97 8.94
C LEU A 100 -2.86 3.01 8.54
N VAL A 101 -1.57 2.63 8.58
CA VAL A 101 -0.46 3.51 8.19
C VAL A 101 -0.55 3.89 6.71
N VAL A 102 -0.81 2.92 5.83
CA VAL A 102 -0.98 3.18 4.39
C VAL A 102 -2.15 4.11 4.13
N GLY A 103 -3.32 3.89 4.76
CA GLY A 103 -4.48 4.76 4.59
C GLY A 103 -4.22 6.20 5.05
N ILE A 104 -3.45 6.39 6.12
CA ILE A 104 -3.01 7.73 6.56
C ILE A 104 -2.08 8.36 5.51
N ILE A 105 -1.09 7.62 5.04
CA ILE A 105 -0.09 8.13 4.07
C ILE A 105 -0.75 8.51 2.74
N ASP A 106 -1.66 7.68 2.24
CA ASP A 106 -2.37 7.94 0.98
C ASP A 106 -3.25 9.20 1.05
N ALA A 107 -3.77 9.54 2.24
CA ALA A 107 -4.49 10.79 2.46
C ALA A 107 -3.58 12.03 2.34
N PHE A 108 -2.32 11.91 2.74
CA PHE A 108 -1.32 13.01 2.66
C PHE A 108 -0.56 13.04 1.33
N VAL A 109 -0.42 11.89 0.67
CA VAL A 109 0.20 11.72 -0.65
C VAL A 109 -0.90 11.33 -1.63
N PRO A 110 -1.88 12.22 -1.89
CA PRO A 110 -3.03 11.87 -2.73
C PRO A 110 -2.53 11.43 -4.10
N THR A 111 -2.79 10.17 -4.44
CA THR A 111 -2.62 9.67 -5.79
C THR A 111 -3.56 10.46 -6.69
N VAL A 112 -3.01 11.46 -7.40
CA VAL A 112 -3.74 12.30 -8.37
C VAL A 112 -4.07 11.47 -9.60
N ILE A 113 -4.89 10.44 -9.41
CA ILE A 113 -5.67 9.74 -10.42
C ILE A 113 -6.98 9.39 -9.72
N ARG A 114 -7.89 10.35 -9.65
CA ARG A 114 -9.31 10.13 -9.46
C ARG A 114 -10.05 11.04 -10.42
#